data_AF-A0A6T9Y3F0-F1
#
_entry.id   AF-A0A6T9Y3F0-F1
#
_cell.length_a   1.000
_cell.length_b   1.000
_cell.length_c   1.000
_cell.angle_alpha   90.00
_cell.angle_beta   90.00
_cell.angle_gamma   90.00
#
_symmetry.space_group_name_H-M   'P 1'
#
loop_
_entity.id
_entity.type
_entity.pdbx_description
1 polymer ?
#
loop_
_entity_poly.entity_id
_entity_poly.type
_entity_poly.pdbx_seq_one_letter_code
_entity_poly.pdbx_strand_id
1 'polypeptide(L)'
;MSDENKKFIEALQKRSENKMQIVPDSYFSPNYDPHMQLGGIRQFINCLRMESAGNYSTIEVSKHTGRYESYRGGDAWADDCAEAIYFDATISGAIVASLAQYIEGLFTYEFNRISKNSPQLLQVDSRRYQVISIWVKRDLEQKKLKKQDKKPSAHVNISKVNIEKTTAKYFWDPHWYIQKDEKQKGNIANGIVELCKLFKLDRYLPEDFELLLTAIFQYRNYVMHNGVEWDSDKIRKFKQVDDGLAFDAFEWSKRNGEEYIAFISDELVNKAIQFCDACLEHVWFSTLD
;
A
#
# COMPACT_ATOMS: atom_id res chain seq x y z
N MET A 1 5.74 -13.59 49.85
CA MET A 1 5.83 -12.64 48.71
C MET A 1 6.37 -11.34 49.27
N SER A 2 7.50 -10.83 48.74
CA SER A 2 8.14 -9.62 49.26
C SER A 2 7.24 -8.40 49.09
N ASP A 3 7.43 -7.38 49.92
CA ASP A 3 6.68 -6.13 49.80
C ASP A 3 6.96 -5.40 48.48
N GLU A 4 8.13 -5.62 47.88
CA GLU A 4 8.44 -5.16 46.52
C GLU A 4 7.56 -5.85 45.47
N ASN A 5 7.33 -7.15 45.59
CA ASN A 5 6.44 -7.88 44.67
C ASN A 5 4.98 -7.45 44.82
N LYS A 6 4.53 -7.13 46.03
CA LYS A 6 3.19 -6.56 46.25
C LYS A 6 3.05 -5.18 45.61
N LYS A 7 4.02 -4.29 45.81
CA LYS A 7 4.04 -2.96 45.18
C LYS A 7 4.07 -3.05 43.66
N PHE A 8 4.81 -4.01 43.09
CA PHE A 8 4.86 -4.24 41.66
C PHE A 8 3.51 -4.73 41.10
N ILE A 9 2.86 -5.68 41.77
CA ILE A 9 1.54 -6.18 41.37
C ILE A 9 0.46 -5.09 41.50
N GLU A 10 0.46 -4.31 42.58
CA GLU A 10 -0.46 -3.17 42.74
C GLU A 10 -0.23 -2.11 41.67
N ALA A 11 1.02 -1.82 41.29
CA ALA A 11 1.32 -0.90 40.20
C ALA A 11 0.81 -1.39 38.84
N LEU A 12 0.90 -2.70 38.57
CA LEU A 12 0.35 -3.32 37.36
C LEU A 12 -1.17 -3.30 37.33
N GLN A 13 -1.82 -3.62 38.46
CA GLN A 13 -3.27 -3.59 38.58
C GLN A 13 -3.80 -2.16 38.39
N LYS A 14 -3.16 -1.16 39.00
CA LYS A 14 -3.51 0.25 38.84
C LYS A 14 -3.30 0.76 37.41
N ARG A 15 -2.32 0.20 36.67
CA ARG A 15 -2.13 0.45 35.23
C ARG A 15 -3.23 -0.19 34.37
N SER A 16 -3.76 -1.34 34.80
CA SER A 16 -4.85 -2.04 34.10
C SER A 16 -6.23 -1.44 34.37
N GLU A 17 -6.44 -0.84 35.56
CA GLU A 17 -7.68 -0.17 35.96
C GLU A 17 -7.83 1.23 35.36
N ASN A 18 -6.70 1.88 35.04
CA ASN A 18 -6.71 2.92 34.03
C ASN A 18 -7.07 2.24 32.71
N LYS A 19 -8.38 2.17 32.42
CA LYS A 19 -8.90 1.91 31.09
C LYS A 19 -8.14 2.84 30.16
N MET A 20 -7.11 2.31 29.53
CA MET A 20 -6.49 2.91 28.38
C MET A 20 -7.67 3.15 27.46
N GLN A 21 -8.12 4.40 27.38
CA GLN A 21 -9.10 4.79 26.40
C GLN A 21 -8.36 4.53 25.10
N ILE A 22 -8.55 3.34 24.55
CA ILE A 22 -8.22 3.02 23.18
C ILE A 22 -9.19 3.91 22.42
N VAL A 23 -8.76 5.15 22.18
CA VAL A 23 -9.39 6.01 21.20
C VAL A 23 -9.25 5.19 19.91
N PRO A 24 -10.35 4.80 19.24
CA PRO A 24 -10.29 3.95 18.04
C PRO A 24 -9.67 4.66 16.82
N ASP A 25 -8.90 5.72 17.03
CA ASP A 25 -8.29 6.49 15.97
C ASP A 25 -6.90 5.90 15.70
N SER A 26 -6.89 4.96 14.76
CA SER A 26 -5.72 4.30 14.13
C SER A 26 -4.95 3.35 15.04
N TYR A 27 -4.82 2.10 14.59
CA TYR A 27 -3.94 1.10 15.18
C TYR A 27 -2.49 1.54 14.96
N PHE A 28 -1.98 2.40 15.85
CA PHE A 28 -0.59 2.82 15.83
C PHE A 28 0.19 1.79 16.65
N SER A 29 0.90 0.86 15.99
CA SER A 29 1.83 -0.01 16.69
C SER A 29 2.95 0.87 17.24
N PRO A 30 3.14 0.98 18.57
CA PRO A 30 4.24 1.76 19.14
C PRO A 30 5.64 1.22 18.73
N ASN A 31 5.69 0.09 18.03
CA ASN A 31 6.88 -0.59 17.55
C ASN A 31 6.85 -0.76 16.01
N TYR A 32 6.35 0.21 15.25
CA TYR A 32 6.51 0.17 13.78
C TYR A 32 8.00 0.27 13.44
N ASP A 33 8.61 -0.89 13.15
CA ASP A 33 9.99 -1.01 12.71
C ASP A 33 10.00 -1.32 11.20
N PRO A 34 10.20 -0.29 10.35
CA PRO A 34 10.15 -0.48 8.91
C PRO A 34 11.36 -1.26 8.38
N HIS A 35 12.47 -1.36 9.12
CA HIS A 35 13.61 -2.21 8.74
C HIS A 35 13.26 -3.69 8.96
N MET A 36 12.68 -4.02 10.11
CA MET A 36 12.24 -5.39 10.40
C MET A 36 11.18 -5.85 9.39
N GLN A 37 10.21 -4.99 9.07
CA GLN A 37 9.18 -5.32 8.08
C GLN A 37 9.77 -5.54 6.69
N LEU A 38 10.66 -4.66 6.22
CA LEU A 38 11.31 -4.85 4.91
C LEU A 38 12.16 -6.13 4.87
N GLY A 39 12.86 -6.44 5.96
CA GLY A 39 13.57 -7.72 6.11
C GLY A 39 12.65 -8.93 5.97
N GLY A 40 11.48 -8.89 6.63
CA GLY A 40 10.46 -9.93 6.49
C GLY A 40 9.91 -10.06 5.06
N ILE A 41 9.67 -8.94 4.39
CA ILE A 41 9.20 -8.92 2.99
C ILE A 41 10.23 -9.52 2.04
N ARG A 42 11.53 -9.20 2.22
CA ARG A 42 12.61 -9.82 1.43
C ARG A 42 12.63 -11.34 1.61
N GLN A 43 12.54 -11.81 2.85
CA GLN A 43 12.50 -13.25 3.13
C GLN A 43 11.27 -13.90 2.48
N PHE A 44 10.11 -13.25 2.58
CA PHE A 44 8.88 -13.72 1.95
C PHE A 44 8.99 -13.81 0.42
N ILE A 45 9.49 -12.75 -0.24
CA ILE A 45 9.74 -12.73 -1.69
C ILE A 45 10.68 -13.86 -2.10
N ASN A 46 11.78 -14.06 -1.36
CA ASN A 46 12.73 -15.14 -1.65
C ASN A 46 12.08 -16.52 -1.55
N CYS A 47 11.26 -16.76 -0.51
CA CYS A 47 10.50 -18.01 -0.39
C CYS A 47 9.57 -18.22 -1.59
N LEU A 48 8.79 -17.21 -1.97
CA LEU A 48 7.89 -17.33 -3.12
C LEU A 48 8.63 -17.60 -4.44
N ARG A 49 9.77 -16.93 -4.66
CA ARG A 49 10.63 -17.19 -5.84
C ARG A 49 11.18 -18.61 -5.86
N MET A 50 11.57 -19.16 -4.71
CA MET A 50 12.03 -20.55 -4.61
C MET A 50 10.92 -21.54 -4.95
N GLU A 51 9.69 -21.30 -4.48
CA GLU A 51 8.53 -22.13 -4.80
C GLU A 51 8.18 -22.08 -6.29
N SER A 52 8.18 -20.87 -6.90
CA SER A 52 7.96 -20.71 -8.35
C SER A 52 9.00 -21.48 -9.17
N ALA A 53 10.29 -21.35 -8.84
CA ALA A 53 11.36 -22.08 -9.52
C ALA A 53 11.21 -23.61 -9.38
N GLY A 54 10.75 -24.10 -8.22
CA GLY A 54 10.46 -25.52 -7.98
C GLY A 54 9.37 -26.07 -8.92
N ASN A 55 8.32 -25.29 -9.17
CA ASN A 55 7.22 -25.70 -10.06
C ASN A 55 7.69 -25.91 -11.51
N TYR A 56 8.48 -24.98 -12.06
CA TYR A 56 9.01 -25.12 -13.42
C TYR A 56 9.90 -26.33 -13.60
N SER A 57 10.78 -26.60 -12.62
CA SER A 57 11.66 -27.77 -12.67
C SER A 57 10.87 -29.08 -12.72
N THR A 58 9.72 -29.14 -12.05
CA THR A 58 8.85 -30.33 -12.04
C THR A 58 8.18 -30.57 -13.39
N ILE A 59 7.77 -29.49 -14.06
CA ILE A 59 7.16 -29.55 -15.40
C ILE A 59 8.19 -30.00 -16.44
N GLU A 60 9.41 -29.44 -16.40
CA GLU A 60 10.49 -29.83 -17.32
C GLU A 60 10.90 -31.30 -17.15
N VAL A 61 11.05 -31.76 -15.91
CA VAL A 61 11.37 -33.18 -15.63
C VAL A 61 10.24 -34.10 -16.11
N SER A 62 8.98 -33.71 -15.90
CA SER A 62 7.82 -34.49 -16.37
C SER A 62 7.77 -34.59 -17.90
N LYS A 63 8.23 -33.56 -18.61
CA LYS A 63 8.35 -33.57 -20.08
C LYS A 63 9.37 -34.59 -20.58
N HIS A 64 10.49 -34.74 -19.88
CA HIS A 64 11.58 -35.64 -20.28
C HIS A 64 11.43 -37.09 -19.80
N THR A 65 10.59 -37.36 -18.81
CA THR A 65 10.41 -38.69 -18.20
C THR A 65 9.31 -39.54 -18.82
N GLY A 66 8.69 -39.08 -19.91
CA GLY A 66 7.61 -39.81 -20.59
C GLY A 66 6.27 -39.81 -19.84
N ARG A 67 6.13 -39.00 -18.78
CA ARG A 67 4.89 -38.90 -17.98
C ARG A 67 3.68 -38.48 -18.82
N TYR A 68 3.92 -37.81 -19.94
CA TYR A 68 2.89 -37.35 -20.88
C TYR A 68 2.71 -38.26 -22.13
N GLU A 69 3.34 -39.44 -22.20
CA GLU A 69 3.29 -40.31 -23.40
C GLU A 69 1.96 -41.05 -23.64
N SER A 70 0.92 -40.82 -22.85
CA SER A 70 -0.39 -41.42 -23.15
C SER A 70 -1.06 -40.74 -24.36
N TYR A 71 -1.87 -41.48 -25.13
CA TYR A 71 -2.65 -40.95 -26.27
C TYR A 71 -3.65 -39.83 -25.91
N ARG A 72 -3.76 -39.47 -24.62
CA ARG A 72 -4.52 -38.33 -24.05
C ARG A 72 -3.62 -37.35 -23.26
N GLY A 73 -2.30 -37.54 -23.28
CA GLY A 73 -1.31 -36.79 -22.50
C GLY A 73 -1.05 -35.36 -22.98
N GLY A 74 -1.67 -34.96 -24.10
CA GLY A 74 -1.72 -33.56 -24.51
C GLY A 74 -2.43 -32.66 -23.50
N ASP A 75 -3.36 -33.21 -22.71
CA ASP A 75 -4.14 -32.43 -21.75
C ASP A 75 -3.37 -32.21 -20.43
N ALA A 76 -2.70 -33.23 -19.89
CA ALA A 76 -2.02 -33.12 -18.59
C ALA A 76 -0.82 -32.14 -18.60
N TRP A 77 -0.04 -32.10 -19.69
CA TRP A 77 1.05 -31.11 -19.79
C TRP A 77 0.50 -29.69 -19.93
N ALA A 78 -0.58 -29.51 -20.70
CA ALA A 78 -1.23 -28.22 -20.85
C ALA A 78 -1.84 -27.74 -19.53
N ASP A 79 -2.43 -28.66 -18.75
CA ASP A 79 -2.97 -28.39 -17.41
C ASP A 79 -1.85 -27.97 -16.44
N ASP A 80 -0.72 -28.70 -16.41
CA ASP A 80 0.43 -28.35 -15.55
C ASP A 80 1.02 -26.99 -15.93
N CYS A 81 1.14 -26.68 -17.24
CA CYS A 81 1.57 -25.37 -17.70
C CYS A 81 0.59 -24.26 -17.35
N ALA A 82 -0.72 -24.51 -17.48
CA ALA A 82 -1.73 -23.55 -17.06
C ALA A 82 -1.63 -23.29 -15.56
N GLU A 83 -1.54 -24.34 -14.74
CA GLU A 83 -1.38 -24.25 -13.29
C GLU A 83 -0.18 -23.39 -12.90
N ALA A 84 0.99 -23.59 -13.54
CA ALA A 84 2.18 -22.78 -13.28
C ALA A 84 1.96 -21.29 -13.58
N ILE A 85 1.28 -20.94 -14.67
CA ILE A 85 0.98 -19.54 -15.02
C ILE A 85 0.08 -18.89 -13.95
N TYR A 86 -0.96 -19.60 -13.50
CA TYR A 86 -1.84 -19.10 -12.44
C TYR A 86 -1.10 -18.96 -11.11
N PHE A 87 -0.20 -19.91 -10.81
CA PHE A 87 0.63 -19.88 -9.61
C PHE A 87 1.55 -18.65 -9.61
N ASP A 88 2.23 -18.36 -10.71
CA ASP A 88 3.11 -17.20 -10.83
C ASP A 88 2.36 -15.87 -10.77
N ALA A 89 1.18 -15.80 -11.39
CA ALA A 89 0.33 -14.62 -11.27
C ALA A 89 -0.15 -14.41 -9.83
N THR A 90 -0.43 -15.50 -9.10
CA THR A 90 -0.79 -15.44 -7.68
C THR A 90 0.38 -14.99 -6.82
N ILE A 91 1.58 -15.53 -7.06
CA ILE A 91 2.82 -15.10 -6.41
C ILE A 91 3.07 -13.62 -6.68
N SER A 92 2.94 -13.18 -7.93
CA SER A 92 3.10 -11.78 -8.33
C SER A 92 2.12 -10.89 -7.56
N GLY A 93 0.85 -11.27 -7.49
CA GLY A 93 -0.16 -10.58 -6.70
C GLY A 93 0.20 -10.49 -5.22
N ALA A 94 0.72 -11.58 -4.63
CA ALA A 94 1.14 -11.61 -3.24
C ALA A 94 2.35 -10.70 -2.97
N ILE A 95 3.37 -10.75 -3.82
CA ILE A 95 4.57 -9.91 -3.71
C ILE A 95 4.19 -8.43 -3.78
N VAL A 96 3.41 -8.03 -4.79
CA VAL A 96 2.99 -6.62 -4.94
C VAL A 96 2.08 -6.21 -3.79
N ALA A 97 1.18 -7.07 -3.31
CA ALA A 97 0.35 -6.76 -2.16
C ALA A 97 1.18 -6.46 -0.90
N SER A 98 2.22 -7.27 -0.63
CA SER A 98 3.15 -7.04 0.47
C SER A 98 3.94 -5.75 0.31
N LEU A 99 4.49 -5.49 -0.88
CA LEU A 99 5.25 -4.26 -1.17
C LEU A 99 4.36 -3.01 -1.08
N ALA A 100 3.17 -3.03 -1.68
CA ALA A 100 2.21 -1.94 -1.63
C ALA A 100 1.80 -1.61 -0.19
N GLN A 101 1.50 -2.65 0.61
CA GLN A 101 1.11 -2.48 2.01
C GLN A 101 2.25 -1.88 2.85
N TYR A 102 3.49 -2.29 2.59
CA TYR A 102 4.67 -1.73 3.24
C TYR A 102 4.88 -0.28 2.88
N ILE A 103 4.88 0.06 1.59
CA ILE A 103 5.06 1.43 1.09
C ILE A 103 3.95 2.33 1.65
N GLU A 104 2.69 1.91 1.59
CA GLU A 104 1.56 2.64 2.16
C GLU A 104 1.75 2.87 3.66
N GLY A 105 2.13 1.82 4.41
CA GLY A 105 2.39 1.89 5.85
C GLY A 105 3.53 2.85 6.19
N LEU A 106 4.63 2.79 5.43
CA LEU A 106 5.81 3.63 5.60
C LEU A 106 5.43 5.11 5.42
N PHE A 107 4.86 5.48 4.28
CA PHE A 107 4.51 6.87 4.02
C PHE A 107 3.39 7.39 4.94
N THR A 108 2.40 6.57 5.28
CA THR A 108 1.36 6.95 6.23
C THR A 108 1.94 7.22 7.62
N TYR A 109 2.82 6.35 8.10
CA TYR A 109 3.53 6.53 9.37
C TYR A 109 4.36 7.82 9.35
N GLU A 110 5.12 8.01 8.27
CA GLU A 110 6.07 9.11 8.17
C GLU A 110 5.40 10.48 8.05
N PHE A 111 4.41 10.64 7.18
CA PHE A 111 3.67 11.90 7.09
C PHE A 111 2.92 12.23 8.39
N ASN A 112 2.44 11.22 9.11
CA ASN A 112 1.86 11.41 10.45
C ASN A 112 2.92 11.87 11.48
N ARG A 113 4.14 11.32 11.40
CA ARG A 113 5.26 11.75 12.26
C ARG A 113 5.65 13.20 11.99
N ILE A 114 5.83 13.60 10.72
CA ILE A 114 6.09 14.99 10.34
C ILE A 114 4.97 15.90 10.85
N SER A 115 3.71 15.51 10.65
CA SER A 115 2.55 16.29 11.10
C SER A 115 2.60 16.62 12.59
N LYS A 116 3.13 15.71 13.41
CA LYS A 116 3.22 15.87 14.86
C LYS A 116 4.42 16.73 15.27
N ASN A 117 5.55 16.59 14.57
CA ASN A 117 6.81 17.23 14.94
C ASN A 117 6.99 18.63 14.31
N SER A 118 6.32 18.92 13.20
CA SER A 118 6.49 20.17 12.46
C SER A 118 5.13 20.85 12.17
N PRO A 119 4.32 21.20 13.18
CA PRO A 119 3.01 21.82 12.99
C PRO A 119 3.08 23.15 12.21
N GLN A 120 4.22 23.84 12.23
CA GLN A 120 4.47 25.05 11.45
C GLN A 120 4.42 24.83 9.94
N LEU A 121 4.69 23.61 9.45
CA LEU A 121 4.62 23.29 8.02
C LEU A 121 3.19 23.39 7.46
N LEU A 122 2.17 23.27 8.31
CA LEU A 122 0.77 23.50 7.94
C LEU A 122 0.49 24.96 7.57
N GLN A 123 1.33 25.91 8.02
CA GLN A 123 1.15 27.33 7.75
C GLN A 123 1.68 27.74 6.36
N VAL A 124 2.52 26.91 5.74
CA VAL A 124 3.32 27.28 4.56
C VAL A 124 2.50 27.27 3.27
N ASP A 125 1.32 26.63 3.23
CA ASP A 125 0.46 26.63 2.04
C ASP A 125 -1.01 26.94 2.36
N SER A 126 -1.26 28.21 2.68
CA SER A 126 -2.57 28.72 3.09
C SER A 126 -3.70 28.45 2.07
N ARG A 127 -3.42 28.35 0.76
CA ARG A 127 -4.45 28.09 -0.26
C ARG A 127 -4.87 26.63 -0.28
N ARG A 128 -3.93 25.68 -0.23
CA ARG A 128 -4.27 24.26 -0.13
C ARG A 128 -4.94 23.92 1.19
N TYR A 129 -4.44 24.49 2.28
CA TYR A 129 -5.08 24.36 3.59
C TYR A 129 -6.52 24.93 3.56
N GLN A 130 -6.75 26.04 2.85
CA GLN A 130 -8.10 26.57 2.63
C GLN A 130 -8.99 25.59 1.88
N VAL A 131 -8.54 25.01 0.75
CA VAL A 131 -9.32 24.02 -0.03
C VAL A 131 -9.68 22.80 0.84
N ILE A 132 -8.71 22.23 1.56
CA ILE A 132 -8.95 21.09 2.44
C ILE A 132 -9.88 21.49 3.60
N SER A 133 -9.74 22.69 4.16
CA SER A 133 -10.60 23.15 5.27
C SER A 133 -12.05 23.34 4.83
N ILE A 134 -12.27 23.83 3.61
CA ILE A 134 -13.60 23.98 3.01
C ILE A 134 -14.21 22.59 2.80
N TRP A 135 -13.41 21.62 2.33
CA TRP A 135 -13.87 20.26 2.13
C TRP A 135 -14.18 19.54 3.45
N VAL A 136 -13.30 19.60 4.44
CA VAL A 136 -13.54 18.98 5.76
C VAL A 136 -14.81 19.52 6.39
N LYS A 137 -15.07 20.83 6.25
CA LYS A 137 -16.35 21.42 6.65
C LYS A 137 -17.53 20.78 5.91
N ARG A 138 -17.46 20.63 4.58
CA ARG A 138 -18.51 19.99 3.77
C ARG A 138 -18.73 18.52 4.11
N ASP A 139 -17.69 17.71 4.28
CA ASP A 139 -17.83 16.29 4.63
C ASP A 139 -18.42 16.10 6.04
N LEU A 140 -17.97 16.91 7.01
CA LEU A 140 -18.57 16.93 8.35
C LEU A 140 -20.05 17.33 8.30
N GLU A 141 -20.44 18.28 7.44
CA GLU A 141 -21.84 18.66 7.23
C GLU A 141 -22.66 17.56 6.57
N GLN A 142 -22.15 16.87 5.54
CA GLN A 142 -22.86 15.74 4.94
C GLN A 142 -23.03 14.57 5.91
N LYS A 143 -22.03 14.30 6.76
CA LYS A 143 -22.14 13.31 7.85
C LYS A 143 -23.18 13.70 8.89
N LYS A 144 -23.41 15.00 9.16
CA LYS A 144 -24.51 15.49 10.01
C LYS A 144 -25.87 15.18 9.39
N LEU A 145 -26.05 15.50 8.10
CA LEU A 145 -27.31 15.25 7.37
C LEU A 145 -27.66 13.76 7.38
N LYS A 146 -26.70 12.89 7.03
CA LYS A 146 -26.89 11.43 7.06
C LYS A 146 -27.16 10.84 8.46
N LYS A 147 -26.73 11.52 9.53
CA LYS A 147 -27.02 11.12 10.92
C LYS A 147 -28.37 11.62 11.41
N GLN A 148 -28.83 12.79 10.96
CA GLN A 148 -30.16 13.31 11.31
C GLN A 148 -31.30 12.45 10.77
N ASP A 149 -31.10 11.77 9.63
CA ASP A 149 -32.06 10.82 9.07
C ASP A 149 -32.15 9.48 9.85
N LYS A 150 -31.29 9.25 10.86
CA LYS A 150 -31.28 8.06 11.72
C LYS A 150 -31.61 8.43 13.19
N LYS A 151 -32.86 8.85 13.44
CA LYS A 151 -33.54 9.09 14.75
C LYS A 151 -32.99 10.23 15.66
N PRO A 152 -33.88 10.89 16.43
CA PRO A 152 -33.58 12.14 17.14
C PRO A 152 -33.03 11.90 18.56
N SER A 153 -32.45 12.96 19.11
CA SER A 153 -32.06 13.18 20.52
C SER A 153 -30.65 12.75 20.96
N ALA A 154 -29.66 13.49 20.45
CA ALA A 154 -28.66 14.13 21.31
C ALA A 154 -28.08 15.33 20.55
N HIS A 155 -28.26 16.54 21.08
CA HIS A 155 -27.56 17.72 20.58
C HIS A 155 -26.06 17.56 20.84
N VAL A 156 -25.34 16.91 19.92
CA VAL A 156 -23.89 16.95 19.92
C VAL A 156 -23.51 18.37 19.50
N ASN A 157 -23.04 19.16 20.47
CA ASN A 157 -22.60 20.53 20.23
C ASN A 157 -21.23 20.51 19.55
N ILE A 158 -21.23 20.30 18.22
CA ILE A 158 -20.03 20.19 17.35
C ILE A 158 -19.40 21.57 17.08
N SER A 159 -19.96 22.66 17.60
CA SER A 159 -19.40 24.03 17.46
C SER A 159 -17.96 24.18 17.99
N LYS A 160 -17.42 23.16 18.66
CA LYS A 160 -16.01 23.04 19.07
C LYS A 160 -15.28 21.81 18.56
N VAL A 161 -15.77 21.09 17.54
CA VAL A 161 -14.88 20.20 16.79
C VAL A 161 -13.87 21.12 16.13
N ASN A 162 -12.63 21.04 16.58
CA ASN A 162 -11.57 21.92 16.16
C ASN A 162 -11.27 21.65 14.67
N ILE A 163 -11.97 22.35 13.79
CA ILE A 163 -11.96 22.15 12.32
C ILE A 163 -10.53 22.20 11.80
N GLU A 164 -9.66 23.01 12.40
CA GLU A 164 -8.23 23.07 12.07
C GLU A 164 -7.53 21.73 12.33
N LYS A 165 -7.78 21.10 13.49
CA LYS A 165 -7.22 19.76 13.80
C LYS A 165 -7.72 18.68 12.85
N THR A 166 -8.99 18.73 12.45
CA THR A 166 -9.56 17.76 11.50
C THR A 166 -9.02 17.99 10.09
N THR A 167 -8.85 19.24 9.67
CA THR A 167 -8.28 19.63 8.37
C THR A 167 -6.83 19.19 8.23
N ALA A 168 -6.02 19.43 9.27
CA ALA A 168 -4.65 18.95 9.31
C ALA A 168 -4.57 17.43 9.16
N LYS A 169 -5.42 16.65 9.86
CA LYS A 169 -5.41 15.18 9.78
C LYS A 169 -5.59 14.64 8.36
N TYR A 170 -6.45 15.25 7.54
CA TYR A 170 -6.69 14.81 6.17
C TYR A 170 -5.64 15.27 5.17
N PHE A 171 -4.93 16.36 5.47
CA PHE A 171 -3.84 16.85 4.62
C PHE A 171 -2.64 15.91 4.65
N TRP A 172 -2.32 15.33 5.81
CA TRP A 172 -1.19 14.41 5.97
C TRP A 172 -1.51 12.95 5.62
N ASP A 173 -2.72 12.69 5.13
CA ASP A 173 -3.15 11.33 4.78
C ASP A 173 -2.87 11.08 3.30
N PRO A 174 -1.85 10.24 2.97
CA PRO A 174 -1.42 10.02 1.59
C PRO A 174 -2.48 9.27 0.75
N HIS A 175 -3.56 8.75 1.36
CA HIS A 175 -4.65 8.14 0.60
C HIS A 175 -5.38 9.13 -0.30
N TRP A 176 -5.17 10.44 -0.09
CA TRP A 176 -5.84 11.50 -0.80
C TRP A 176 -4.86 12.43 -1.50
N TYR A 177 -5.28 12.93 -2.65
CA TYR A 177 -4.54 13.96 -3.39
C TYR A 177 -5.53 14.97 -3.98
N ILE A 178 -5.03 16.17 -4.30
CA ILE A 178 -5.82 17.27 -4.87
C ILE A 178 -5.60 17.31 -6.39
N GLN A 179 -6.69 17.15 -7.14
CA GLN A 179 -6.70 17.28 -8.58
C GLN A 179 -6.63 18.76 -9.03
N LYS A 180 -6.35 18.98 -10.32
CA LYS A 180 -6.28 20.35 -10.91
C LYS A 180 -7.57 21.16 -10.76
N ASP A 181 -8.71 20.48 -10.64
CA ASP A 181 -10.03 21.10 -10.41
C ASP A 181 -10.35 21.29 -8.92
N GLU A 182 -9.32 21.21 -8.06
CA GLU A 182 -9.39 21.35 -6.61
C GLU A 182 -10.26 20.28 -5.92
N LYS A 183 -10.59 19.18 -6.62
CA LYS A 183 -11.28 18.04 -6.02
C LYS A 183 -10.30 17.05 -5.41
N GLN A 184 -10.63 16.57 -4.22
CA GLN A 184 -9.93 15.47 -3.59
C GLN A 184 -10.33 14.15 -4.24
N LYS A 185 -9.36 13.29 -4.52
CA LYS A 185 -9.60 11.94 -5.04
C LYS A 185 -8.76 10.93 -4.27
N GLY A 186 -9.33 9.74 -4.04
CA GLY A 186 -8.64 8.63 -3.41
C GLY A 186 -7.67 7.99 -4.39
N ASN A 187 -6.36 8.11 -4.12
CA ASN A 187 -5.30 7.40 -4.83
C ASN A 187 -4.01 7.56 -4.01
N ILE A 188 -3.64 6.47 -3.33
CA ILE A 188 -2.48 6.45 -2.43
C ILE A 188 -1.17 6.80 -3.14
N ALA A 189 -0.94 6.30 -4.36
CA ALA A 189 0.27 6.62 -5.12
C ALA A 189 0.37 8.13 -5.39
N ASN A 190 -0.70 8.75 -5.89
CA ASN A 190 -0.71 10.18 -6.17
C ASN A 190 -0.58 11.03 -4.89
N GLY A 191 -1.18 10.61 -3.77
CA GLY A 191 -1.06 11.34 -2.51
C GLY A 191 0.35 11.24 -1.92
N ILE A 192 1.02 10.08 -2.02
CA ILE A 192 2.44 9.95 -1.69
C ILE A 192 3.28 10.92 -2.53
N VAL A 193 3.09 10.91 -3.86
CA VAL A 193 3.82 11.80 -4.78
C VAL A 193 3.57 13.27 -4.46
N GLU A 194 2.32 13.67 -4.24
CA GLU A 194 1.96 15.04 -3.92
C GLU A 194 2.62 15.51 -2.63
N LEU A 195 2.57 14.70 -1.57
CA LEU A 195 3.18 15.03 -0.29
C LEU A 195 4.71 15.06 -0.39
N CYS A 196 5.33 14.10 -1.10
CA CYS A 196 6.77 14.12 -1.32
C CYS A 196 7.22 15.42 -2.01
N LYS A 197 6.55 15.82 -3.10
CA LYS A 197 6.86 17.06 -3.81
C LYS A 197 6.63 18.30 -2.95
N LEU A 198 5.53 18.31 -2.19
CA LEU A 198 5.18 19.44 -1.33
C LEU A 198 6.24 19.69 -0.26
N PHE A 199 6.80 18.62 0.32
CA PHE A 199 7.86 18.69 1.32
C PHE A 199 9.27 18.61 0.74
N LYS A 200 9.40 18.64 -0.60
CA LYS A 200 10.68 18.52 -1.32
C LYS A 200 11.48 17.28 -0.91
N LEU A 201 10.76 16.19 -0.65
CA LEU A 201 11.33 14.87 -0.34
C LEU A 201 11.66 14.08 -1.60
N ASP A 202 11.04 14.43 -2.72
CA ASP A 202 11.29 13.86 -4.05
C ASP A 202 12.77 13.92 -4.47
N ARG A 203 13.53 14.94 -4.03
CA ARG A 203 14.99 15.01 -4.27
C ARG A 203 15.82 13.91 -3.61
N TYR A 204 15.22 13.16 -2.68
CA TYR A 204 15.85 12.03 -1.99
C TYR A 204 15.30 10.69 -2.47
N LEU A 205 14.41 10.71 -3.47
CA LEU A 205 13.87 9.51 -4.09
C LEU A 205 14.56 9.21 -5.41
N PRO A 206 14.55 7.94 -5.85
CA PRO A 206 14.82 7.59 -7.23
C PRO A 206 13.98 8.45 -8.20
N GLU A 207 14.57 8.89 -9.31
CA GLU A 207 13.90 9.76 -10.27
C GLU A 207 12.59 9.15 -10.85
N ASP A 208 12.55 7.83 -10.95
CA ASP A 208 11.43 7.04 -11.48
C ASP A 208 10.40 6.61 -10.43
N PHE A 209 10.47 7.13 -9.19
CA PHE A 209 9.61 6.65 -8.10
C PHE A 209 8.10 6.80 -8.38
N GLU A 210 7.69 7.83 -9.12
CA GLU A 210 6.28 8.04 -9.47
C GLU A 210 5.76 6.90 -10.37
N LEU A 211 6.59 6.45 -11.32
CA LEU A 211 6.28 5.34 -12.21
C LEU A 211 6.26 4.02 -11.43
N LEU A 212 7.22 3.83 -10.51
CA LEU A 212 7.26 2.67 -9.63
C LEU A 212 5.99 2.56 -8.75
N LEU A 213 5.59 3.64 -8.07
CA LEU A 213 4.37 3.66 -7.27
C LEU A 213 3.14 3.38 -8.13
N THR A 214 3.09 3.94 -9.34
CA THR A 214 2.02 3.67 -10.31
C THR A 214 1.96 2.18 -10.65
N ALA A 215 3.07 1.56 -11.03
CA ALA A 215 3.13 0.14 -11.37
C ALA A 215 2.63 -0.75 -10.22
N ILE A 216 3.18 -0.54 -9.01
CA ILE A 216 2.83 -1.32 -7.81
C ILE A 216 1.34 -1.20 -7.47
N PHE A 217 0.84 0.04 -7.31
CA PHE A 217 -0.53 0.22 -6.83
C PHE A 217 -1.57 -0.08 -7.92
N GLN A 218 -1.28 0.16 -9.20
CA GLN A 218 -2.20 -0.22 -10.28
C GLN A 218 -2.30 -1.74 -10.39
N TYR A 219 -1.17 -2.46 -10.45
CA TYR A 219 -1.20 -3.92 -10.54
C TYR A 219 -1.91 -4.55 -9.35
N ARG A 220 -1.57 -4.12 -8.12
CA ARG A 220 -2.25 -4.56 -6.90
C ARG A 220 -3.75 -4.36 -6.96
N ASN A 221 -4.22 -3.20 -7.39
CA ASN A 221 -5.65 -2.92 -7.49
C ASN A 221 -6.32 -3.76 -8.59
N TYR A 222 -5.66 -3.95 -9.73
CA TYR A 222 -6.18 -4.79 -10.81
C TYR A 222 -6.35 -6.25 -10.36
N VAL A 223 -5.31 -6.83 -9.76
CA VAL A 223 -5.35 -8.22 -9.27
C VAL A 223 -6.36 -8.38 -8.14
N MET A 224 -6.38 -7.47 -7.16
CA MET A 224 -7.28 -7.57 -6.00
C MET A 224 -8.76 -7.43 -6.37
N HIS A 225 -9.09 -6.62 -7.37
CA HIS A 225 -10.49 -6.39 -7.76
C HIS A 225 -10.99 -7.31 -8.86
N ASN A 226 -10.10 -7.86 -9.70
CA ASN A 226 -10.50 -8.65 -10.86
C ASN A 226 -9.98 -10.09 -10.83
N GLY A 227 -9.17 -10.48 -9.84
CA GLY A 227 -8.41 -11.72 -9.87
C GLY A 227 -7.24 -11.62 -10.86
N VAL A 228 -6.71 -12.78 -11.26
CA VAL A 228 -5.57 -12.88 -12.19
C VAL A 228 -5.98 -13.00 -13.66
N GLU A 229 -7.26 -13.25 -13.93
CA GLU A 229 -7.81 -13.29 -15.30
C GLU A 229 -8.62 -12.05 -15.61
N TRP A 230 -8.25 -11.35 -16.67
CA TRP A 230 -8.89 -10.11 -17.07
C TRP A 230 -9.54 -10.26 -18.45
N ASP A 231 -10.66 -9.57 -18.64
CA ASP A 231 -11.24 -9.40 -19.98
C ASP A 231 -10.36 -8.51 -20.86
N SER A 232 -10.57 -8.58 -22.17
CA SER A 232 -9.78 -7.85 -23.16
C SER A 232 -9.77 -6.34 -22.96
N ASP A 233 -10.85 -5.77 -22.43
CA ASP A 233 -10.94 -4.34 -22.11
C ASP A 233 -10.04 -3.96 -20.93
N LYS A 234 -9.99 -4.79 -19.88
CA LYS A 234 -9.09 -4.61 -18.73
C LYS A 234 -7.63 -4.83 -19.13
N ILE A 235 -7.32 -5.87 -19.92
CA ILE A 235 -5.98 -6.11 -20.45
C ILE A 235 -5.51 -4.89 -21.23
N ARG A 236 -6.32 -4.39 -22.16
CA ARG A 236 -6.00 -3.20 -22.96
C ARG A 236 -5.75 -1.96 -22.09
N LYS A 237 -6.56 -1.74 -21.06
CA LYS A 237 -6.37 -0.61 -20.12
C LYS A 237 -5.11 -0.77 -19.28
N PHE A 238 -4.80 -1.97 -18.83
CA PHE A 238 -3.61 -2.23 -18.03
C PHE A 238 -2.34 -2.12 -18.87
N LYS A 239 -2.36 -2.58 -20.12
CA LYS A 239 -1.26 -2.36 -21.07
C LYS A 239 -0.92 -0.88 -21.28
N GLN A 240 -1.91 0.01 -21.29
CA GLN A 240 -1.62 1.45 -21.36
C GLN A 240 -0.85 1.96 -20.13
N VAL A 241 -1.00 1.30 -18.98
CA VAL A 241 -0.18 1.59 -17.80
C VAL A 241 1.22 1.05 -18.03
N ASP A 242 1.34 -0.21 -18.44
CA ASP A 242 2.60 -0.91 -18.72
C ASP A 242 3.46 -0.17 -19.76
N ASP A 243 2.89 0.13 -20.93
CA ASP A 243 3.52 0.89 -22.03
C ASP A 243 3.97 2.30 -21.60
N GLY A 244 3.41 2.83 -20.52
CA GLY A 244 3.75 4.14 -19.97
C GLY A 244 4.94 4.12 -18.99
N LEU A 245 5.46 2.94 -18.65
CA LEU A 245 6.59 2.78 -17.73
C LEU A 245 7.91 2.87 -18.49
N ALA A 246 8.94 3.33 -17.79
CA ALA A 246 10.29 3.49 -18.34
C ALA A 246 11.17 2.24 -18.15
N PHE A 247 10.58 1.14 -17.70
CA PHE A 247 11.26 -0.12 -17.36
C PHE A 247 10.29 -1.29 -17.53
N ASP A 248 10.82 -2.50 -17.68
CA ASP A 248 10.01 -3.69 -17.95
C ASP A 248 9.36 -4.14 -16.63
N ALA A 249 8.15 -3.69 -16.36
CA ALA A 249 7.51 -3.91 -15.07
C ALA A 249 6.70 -5.20 -14.99
N PHE A 250 6.16 -5.64 -16.13
CA PHE A 250 5.28 -6.78 -16.23
C PHE A 250 5.70 -7.70 -17.37
N GLU A 251 5.50 -8.98 -17.13
CA GLU A 251 5.62 -10.02 -18.14
C GLU A 251 4.23 -10.60 -18.42
N TRP A 252 4.03 -11.11 -19.63
CA TRP A 252 2.71 -11.52 -20.11
C TRP A 252 2.71 -12.94 -20.66
N SER A 253 1.80 -13.76 -20.15
CA SER A 253 1.50 -15.06 -20.74
C SER A 253 0.67 -14.87 -22.01
N LYS A 254 0.78 -15.83 -22.93
CA LYS A 254 0.03 -15.81 -24.20
C LYS A 254 -0.88 -17.02 -24.31
N ARG A 255 -2.13 -16.78 -24.72
CA ARG A 255 -3.11 -17.79 -25.10
C ARG A 255 -3.51 -17.54 -26.55
N ASN A 256 -3.26 -18.50 -27.43
CA ASN A 256 -3.49 -18.37 -28.88
C ASN A 256 -2.78 -17.16 -29.53
N GLY A 257 -1.60 -16.81 -29.02
CA GLY A 257 -0.82 -15.66 -29.51
C GLY A 257 -1.23 -14.30 -28.94
N GLU A 258 -2.35 -14.23 -28.21
CA GLU A 258 -2.83 -13.04 -27.53
C GLU A 258 -2.39 -13.05 -26.07
N GLU A 259 -2.02 -11.88 -25.55
CA GLU A 259 -1.65 -11.76 -24.14
C GLU A 259 -2.86 -11.90 -23.22
N TYR A 260 -2.66 -12.58 -22.09
CA TYR A 260 -3.75 -13.03 -21.24
C TYR A 260 -3.55 -12.74 -19.76
N ILE A 261 -2.46 -13.22 -19.15
CA ILE A 261 -2.19 -13.02 -17.71
C ILE A 261 -0.89 -12.24 -17.55
N ALA A 262 -0.94 -11.17 -16.75
CA ALA A 262 0.20 -10.36 -16.39
C ALA A 262 0.79 -10.81 -15.04
N PHE A 263 2.11 -10.91 -14.97
CA PHE A 263 2.88 -11.16 -13.77
C PHE A 263 3.96 -10.08 -13.61
N ILE A 264 4.44 -9.87 -12.39
CA ILE A 264 5.48 -8.86 -12.16
C ILE A 264 6.83 -9.37 -12.63
N SER A 265 7.63 -8.49 -13.23
CA SER A 265 9.00 -8.81 -13.57
C SER A 265 9.91 -8.78 -12.33
N ASP A 266 11.05 -9.44 -12.43
CA ASP A 266 12.11 -9.31 -11.43
C ASP A 266 12.65 -7.87 -11.34
N GLU A 267 12.63 -7.13 -12.45
CA GLU A 267 13.06 -5.72 -12.48
C GLU A 267 12.17 -4.86 -11.58
N LEU A 268 10.83 -4.98 -11.68
CA LEU A 268 9.90 -4.24 -10.82
C LEU A 268 10.11 -4.58 -9.34
N VAL A 269 10.27 -5.87 -9.00
CA VAL A 269 10.51 -6.30 -7.62
C VAL A 269 11.81 -5.70 -7.07
N ASN A 270 12.89 -5.74 -7.84
CA ASN A 270 14.18 -5.22 -7.42
C ASN A 270 14.15 -3.69 -7.26
N LYS A 271 13.52 -2.97 -8.21
CA LYS A 271 13.30 -1.53 -8.11
C LYS A 271 12.47 -1.16 -6.88
N ALA A 272 11.42 -1.93 -6.58
CA ALA A 272 10.58 -1.71 -5.40
C ALA A 272 11.37 -1.85 -4.09
N ILE A 273 12.21 -2.88 -3.97
CA ILE A 273 13.06 -3.08 -2.79
C ILE A 273 14.09 -1.96 -2.67
N GLN A 274 14.77 -1.60 -3.76
CA GLN A 274 15.75 -0.50 -3.78
C GLN A 274 15.13 0.83 -3.40
N PHE A 275 13.91 1.11 -3.88
CA PHE A 275 13.14 2.29 -3.48
C PHE A 275 12.85 2.28 -1.97
N CYS A 276 12.44 1.14 -1.41
CA CYS A 276 12.22 1.01 0.03
C CYS A 276 13.50 1.22 0.83
N ASP A 277 14.64 0.69 0.37
CA ASP A 277 15.95 0.93 0.98
C ASP A 277 16.32 2.41 0.94
N ALA A 278 16.17 3.07 -0.22
CA ALA A 278 16.45 4.50 -0.35
C ALA A 278 15.60 5.34 0.62
N CYS A 279 14.32 4.98 0.82
CA CYS A 279 13.45 5.62 1.80
C CYS A 279 13.90 5.41 3.25
N LEU A 280 14.63 4.32 3.55
CA LEU A 280 15.15 4.01 4.88
C LEU A 280 16.54 4.60 5.13
N GLU A 281 17.42 4.54 4.13
CA GLU A 281 18.82 5.00 4.21
C GLU A 281 18.92 6.52 4.30
N HIS A 282 18.17 7.20 3.44
CA HIS A 282 17.88 8.59 3.68
C HIS A 282 16.92 8.56 4.87
N VAL A 283 17.43 8.73 6.09
CA VAL A 283 16.60 8.87 7.28
C VAL A 283 15.84 10.18 7.12
N TRP A 284 14.71 10.14 6.42
CA TRP A 284 13.95 11.27 5.87
C TRP A 284 13.49 12.31 6.91
N PHE A 285 13.72 12.06 8.19
CA PHE A 285 13.16 12.86 9.29
C PHE A 285 14.11 13.11 10.47
N SER A 286 15.39 12.73 10.36
CA SER A 286 16.41 13.22 11.32
C SER A 286 16.87 14.65 11.02
N THR A 287 16.53 15.18 9.85
CA THR A 287 17.01 16.47 9.33
C THR A 287 15.95 17.57 9.28
N LEU A 288 14.76 17.35 9.83
CA LEU A 288 13.72 18.38 9.99
C LEU A 288 13.64 18.94 11.44
N ASP A 289 14.61 18.58 12.28
CA ASP A 289 14.93 19.27 13.54
C ASP A 289 15.73 20.57 13.28
#